data_AF-A0A537JXB6-F1
#
_entry.id   AF-A0A537JXB6-F1
#
_cell.length_a   1.000
_cell.length_b   1.000
_cell.length_c   1.000
_cell.angle_alpha   90.00
_cell.angle_beta   90.00
_cell.angle_gamma   90.00
#
_symmetry.space_group_name_H-M   'P 1'
#
loop_
_entity.id
_entity.type
_entity.pdbx_description
1 polymer ?
#
loop_
_entity_poly.entity_id
_entity_poly.type
_entity_poly.pdbx_seq_one_letter_code
_entity_poly.pdbx_strand_id
1 'polypeptide(L)'
;AWAMCGFAEELEWFDTISETSLDPDSYRDGGKNNLGSLMLKAAKATCDFYIENSCTDGIPYWDTGAPGLSKMGDYLNKPADPFNSYEPFDSSAAAIGAQGLLRLGKYLQNKGDDKSGNRYWQAGLSVMNTLLDEPYLSSNDAHQGMTLHSIYHRPNGWDHIPAGSKIPNGESSMWGDYHIREGCLYLQRIISNEKYYAFFNCI
;
A
#
# COMPACT_ATOMS: atom_id res chain seq x y z
N ALA A 1 -2.64 -0.48 -5.11
CA ALA A 1 -2.22 -1.06 -3.83
C ALA A 1 -1.99 -2.57 -3.90
N TRP A 2 -3.01 -3.40 -4.15
CA TRP A 2 -2.86 -4.87 -4.21
C TRP A 2 -1.74 -5.37 -5.12
N ALA A 3 -1.65 -4.84 -6.34
CA ALA A 3 -0.57 -5.19 -7.26
C ALA A 3 0.82 -4.84 -6.70
N MET A 4 0.96 -3.72 -5.97
CA MET A 4 2.24 -3.31 -5.37
C MET A 4 2.69 -4.31 -4.32
N CYS A 5 1.80 -4.62 -3.36
CA CYS A 5 2.10 -5.55 -2.27
C CYS A 5 2.32 -6.97 -2.82
N GLY A 6 1.41 -7.44 -3.68
CA GLY A 6 1.49 -8.78 -4.27
C GLY A 6 2.79 -8.99 -5.06
N PHE A 7 3.16 -8.09 -5.97
CA PHE A 7 4.42 -8.26 -6.70
C PHE A 7 5.65 -8.19 -5.78
N ALA A 8 5.64 -7.34 -4.75
CA ALA A 8 6.75 -7.26 -3.80
C ALA A 8 6.89 -8.55 -2.97
N GLU A 9 5.77 -9.10 -2.49
CA GLU A 9 5.72 -10.36 -1.75
C GLU A 9 6.12 -11.55 -2.61
N GLU A 10 5.60 -11.63 -3.84
CA GLU A 10 6.00 -12.66 -4.80
C GLU A 10 7.49 -12.59 -5.10
N LEU A 11 8.09 -11.42 -5.26
CA LEU A 11 9.55 -11.28 -5.43
C LEU A 11 10.35 -11.83 -4.24
N GLU A 12 9.90 -11.54 -3.01
CA GLU A 12 10.51 -12.09 -1.79
C GLU A 12 10.44 -13.61 -1.78
N TRP A 13 9.27 -14.18 -2.09
CA TRP A 13 9.08 -15.64 -2.13
C TRP A 13 9.90 -16.28 -3.25
N PHE A 14 9.92 -15.65 -4.42
CA PHE A 14 10.57 -16.15 -5.61
C PHE A 14 12.08 -16.28 -5.42
N ASP A 15 12.70 -15.43 -4.60
CA ASP A 15 14.11 -15.57 -4.20
C ASP A 15 14.39 -16.83 -3.36
N THR A 16 13.37 -17.40 -2.69
CA THR A 16 13.54 -18.57 -1.81
C THR A 16 13.41 -19.92 -2.50
N ILE A 17 12.70 -20.00 -3.62
CA ILE A 17 12.41 -21.28 -4.28
C ILE A 17 13.52 -21.70 -5.24
N SER A 18 13.73 -23.01 -5.43
CA SER A 18 14.59 -23.51 -6.51
C SER A 18 13.90 -23.40 -7.88
N GLU A 19 14.68 -23.25 -8.95
CA GLU A 19 14.14 -23.25 -10.32
C GLU A 19 13.42 -24.57 -10.67
N THR A 20 13.86 -25.70 -10.10
CA THR A 20 13.20 -27.00 -10.25
C THR A 20 11.80 -27.09 -9.62
N SER A 21 11.41 -26.11 -8.80
CA SER A 21 10.08 -26.01 -8.21
C SER A 21 9.07 -25.33 -9.13
N LEU A 22 9.54 -24.73 -10.23
CA LEU A 22 8.69 -24.09 -11.22
C LEU A 22 8.31 -25.10 -12.29
N ASP A 23 7.05 -25.05 -12.73
CA ASP A 23 6.57 -25.84 -13.86
C ASP A 23 7.38 -25.47 -15.11
N PRO A 24 8.11 -26.41 -15.75
CA PRO A 24 8.87 -26.14 -16.97
C PRO A 24 8.07 -25.49 -18.10
N ASP A 25 6.75 -25.73 -18.13
CA ASP A 25 5.85 -25.17 -19.15
C ASP A 25 5.33 -23.78 -18.77
N SER A 26 5.51 -23.34 -17.52
CA SER A 26 5.04 -22.02 -17.02
C SER A 26 5.90 -20.84 -17.48
N TYR A 27 7.13 -21.09 -17.96
CA TYR A 27 8.04 -20.07 -18.47
C TYR A 27 8.42 -20.35 -19.93
N ARG A 28 7.65 -19.82 -20.89
CA ARG A 28 8.15 -19.73 -22.27
C ARG A 28 9.26 -18.67 -22.31
N ASP A 29 10.48 -19.11 -22.62
CA ASP A 29 11.71 -18.31 -22.76
C ASP A 29 12.20 -17.59 -21.48
N GLY A 30 13.35 -18.02 -20.94
CA GLY A 30 14.13 -17.26 -19.95
C GLY A 30 13.95 -17.63 -18.47
N GLY A 31 13.14 -18.65 -18.16
CA GLY A 31 13.18 -19.32 -16.85
C GLY A 31 12.77 -18.44 -15.67
N LYS A 32 13.26 -18.83 -14.50
CA LYS A 32 13.05 -18.13 -13.24
C LYS A 32 13.41 -16.63 -13.37
N ASN A 33 14.58 -16.34 -13.95
CA ASN A 33 15.10 -14.98 -14.05
C ASN A 33 14.21 -14.02 -14.86
N ASN A 34 13.61 -14.49 -15.95
CA ASN A 34 12.70 -13.66 -16.75
C ASN A 34 11.43 -13.31 -15.96
N LEU A 35 10.84 -14.30 -15.28
CA LEU A 35 9.66 -14.08 -14.44
C LEU A 35 9.95 -13.10 -13.28
N GLY A 36 11.08 -13.26 -12.59
CA GLY A 36 11.51 -12.33 -11.55
C GLY A 36 11.73 -10.91 -12.09
N SER A 37 12.28 -10.77 -13.29
CA SER A 37 12.46 -9.46 -13.95
C SER A 37 11.11 -8.82 -14.33
N LEU A 38 10.15 -9.63 -14.80
CA LEU A 38 8.80 -9.17 -15.11
C LEU A 38 8.06 -8.70 -13.84
N MET A 39 8.11 -9.49 -12.77
CA MET A 39 7.54 -9.13 -11.47
C MET A 39 8.18 -7.86 -10.93
N LEU A 40 9.50 -7.72 -11.03
CA LEU A 40 10.21 -6.51 -10.60
C LEU A 40 9.79 -5.28 -11.39
N LYS A 41 9.64 -5.42 -12.72
CA LYS A 41 9.14 -4.34 -13.57
C LYS A 41 7.72 -3.94 -13.16
N ALA A 42 6.85 -4.90 -12.87
CA ALA A 42 5.47 -4.64 -12.45
C ALA A 42 5.39 -4.00 -11.05
N ALA A 43 6.21 -4.47 -10.09
CA ALA A 43 6.33 -3.88 -8.76
C ALA A 43 6.77 -2.42 -8.85
N LYS A 44 7.85 -2.13 -9.59
CA LYS A 44 8.34 -0.75 -9.80
C LYS A 44 7.28 0.12 -10.46
N ALA A 45 6.68 -0.33 -11.57
CA ALA A 45 5.67 0.45 -12.29
C ALA A 45 4.45 0.81 -11.43
N THR A 46 3.95 -0.13 -10.62
CA THR A 46 2.79 0.13 -9.77
C THR A 46 3.14 0.99 -8.56
N CYS A 47 4.33 0.83 -7.97
CA CYS A 47 4.79 1.68 -6.86
C CYS A 47 5.12 3.10 -7.32
N ASP A 48 5.73 3.26 -8.50
CA ASP A 48 6.02 4.57 -9.10
C ASP A 48 4.73 5.32 -9.36
N PHE A 49 3.74 4.66 -10.00
CA PHE A 49 2.43 5.25 -10.23
C PHE A 49 1.75 5.66 -8.92
N TYR A 50 1.81 4.83 -7.88
CA TYR A 50 1.26 5.18 -6.57
C TYR A 50 1.89 6.45 -5.99
N ILE A 51 3.22 6.54 -5.98
CA ILE A 51 3.94 7.70 -5.46
C ILE A 51 3.60 8.96 -6.27
N GLU A 52 3.50 8.85 -7.58
CA GLU A 52 3.22 9.98 -8.48
C GLU A 52 1.77 10.46 -8.42
N ASN A 53 0.83 9.63 -7.94
CA ASN A 53 -0.61 9.91 -7.96
C ASN A 53 -1.27 9.86 -6.57
N SER A 54 -0.48 9.98 -5.50
CA SER A 54 -0.98 10.13 -4.12
C SER A 54 -0.70 11.54 -3.59
N CYS A 55 -1.39 11.94 -2.52
CA CYS A 55 -1.08 13.17 -1.80
C CYS A 55 0.34 13.13 -1.19
N THR A 56 0.86 14.28 -0.74
CA THR A 56 2.27 14.38 -0.26
C THR A 56 2.56 13.56 1.00
N ASP A 57 1.52 13.21 1.74
CA ASP A 57 1.53 12.34 2.92
C ASP A 57 1.36 10.85 2.56
N GLY A 58 1.25 10.55 1.27
CA GLY A 58 1.16 9.22 0.70
C GLY A 58 -0.24 8.61 0.74
N ILE A 59 -1.30 9.34 1.10
CA ILE A 59 -2.67 8.81 1.10
C ILE A 59 -3.30 9.00 -0.30
N PRO A 60 -3.82 7.93 -0.94
CA PRO A 60 -4.40 8.01 -2.27
C PRO A 60 -5.91 8.31 -2.18
N TYR A 61 -6.44 8.90 -3.26
CA TYR A 61 -7.88 8.87 -3.50
C TYR A 61 -8.35 7.44 -3.78
N TRP A 62 -9.65 7.19 -3.59
CA TRP A 62 -10.24 5.89 -3.93
C TRP A 62 -10.04 5.48 -5.39
N ASP A 63 -9.93 6.45 -6.30
CA ASP A 63 -9.67 6.24 -7.73
C ASP A 63 -8.93 7.46 -8.31
N THR A 64 -7.84 7.24 -9.05
CA THR A 64 -7.03 8.30 -9.70
C THR A 64 -7.74 8.98 -10.88
N GLY A 65 -8.85 8.42 -11.34
CA GLY A 65 -9.75 8.95 -12.36
C GLY A 65 -11.11 9.38 -11.81
N ALA A 66 -11.25 9.53 -10.49
CA ALA A 66 -12.52 9.94 -9.88
C ALA A 66 -13.00 11.31 -10.44
N PRO A 67 -14.29 11.44 -10.80
CA PRO A 67 -14.78 12.59 -11.56
C PRO A 67 -14.65 13.93 -10.83
N GLY A 68 -14.72 13.92 -9.50
CA GLY A 68 -14.58 15.09 -8.63
C GLY A 68 -13.14 15.58 -8.46
N LEU A 69 -12.12 14.81 -8.89
CA LEU A 69 -10.71 15.26 -8.82
C LEU A 69 -10.47 16.56 -9.59
N SER A 70 -11.20 16.77 -10.69
CA SER A 70 -11.18 18.02 -11.46
C SER A 70 -11.52 19.27 -10.63
N LYS A 71 -12.18 19.10 -9.47
CA LYS A 71 -12.56 20.17 -8.54
C LYS A 71 -11.58 20.34 -7.38
N MET A 72 -10.58 19.47 -7.25
CA MET A 72 -9.66 19.43 -6.11
C MET A 72 -8.46 20.37 -6.23
N GLY A 73 -8.27 20.98 -7.40
CA GLY A 73 -7.13 21.88 -7.67
C GLY A 73 -5.80 21.14 -7.65
N ASP A 74 -4.78 21.72 -7.03
CA ASP A 74 -3.45 21.14 -6.90
C ASP A 74 -3.37 20.12 -5.76
N TYR A 75 -4.05 18.98 -5.93
CA TYR A 75 -4.26 18.01 -4.85
C TYR A 75 -3.08 17.08 -4.57
N LEU A 76 -2.20 16.87 -5.56
CA LEU A 76 -1.02 16.02 -5.40
C LEU A 76 0.12 16.70 -4.64
N ASN A 77 0.10 18.04 -4.53
CA ASN A 77 1.12 18.83 -3.83
C ASN A 77 0.70 19.27 -2.43
N LYS A 78 -0.29 18.60 -1.83
CA LYS A 78 -0.72 18.81 -0.44
C LYS A 78 -1.02 17.47 0.26
N PRO A 79 -1.03 17.44 1.61
CA PRO A 79 -1.55 16.31 2.37
C PRO A 79 -3.02 16.05 2.04
N ALA A 80 -3.45 14.82 2.26
CA ALA A 80 -4.82 14.42 2.11
C ALA A 80 -5.72 15.10 3.17
N ASP A 81 -6.94 15.45 2.74
CA ASP A 81 -7.98 15.98 3.62
C ASP A 81 -9.20 15.04 3.55
N PRO A 82 -9.34 14.08 4.49
CA PRO A 82 -10.43 13.13 4.48
C PRO A 82 -11.82 13.76 4.69
N PHE A 83 -11.90 15.06 4.96
CA PHE A 83 -13.14 15.81 5.17
C PHE A 83 -13.46 16.80 4.02
N ASN A 84 -12.78 16.67 2.88
CA ASN A 84 -13.05 17.50 1.70
C ASN A 84 -14.47 17.31 1.15
N SER A 85 -14.84 18.12 0.15
CA SER A 85 -16.21 18.19 -0.37
C SER A 85 -16.47 17.38 -1.65
N TYR A 86 -15.47 16.73 -2.24
CA TYR A 86 -15.56 16.25 -3.63
C TYR A 86 -15.26 14.76 -3.80
N GLU A 87 -14.13 14.24 -3.28
CA GLU A 87 -13.77 12.84 -3.45
C GLU A 87 -13.16 12.24 -2.18
N PRO A 88 -13.56 11.02 -1.77
CA PRO A 88 -12.96 10.37 -0.62
C PRO A 88 -11.55 9.84 -0.90
N PHE A 89 -10.78 9.75 0.18
CA PHE A 89 -9.52 9.03 0.23
C PHE A 89 -9.76 7.58 0.61
N ASP A 90 -8.82 6.69 0.28
CA ASP A 90 -8.88 5.29 0.73
C ASP A 90 -7.62 4.93 1.52
N SER A 91 -7.73 4.98 2.84
CA SER A 91 -6.66 4.61 3.76
C SER A 91 -6.32 3.12 3.71
N SER A 92 -7.25 2.27 3.27
CA SER A 92 -7.00 0.84 3.14
C SER A 92 -6.04 0.55 1.99
N ALA A 93 -6.21 1.23 0.86
CA ALA A 93 -5.25 1.23 -0.24
C ALA A 93 -3.89 1.80 0.19
N ALA A 94 -3.89 2.80 1.07
CA ALA A 94 -2.64 3.34 1.63
C ALA A 94 -1.91 2.31 2.49
N ALA A 95 -2.60 1.59 3.37
CA ALA A 95 -1.99 0.57 4.24
C ALA A 95 -1.34 -0.56 3.41
N ILE A 96 -2.07 -1.09 2.42
CA ILE A 96 -1.56 -2.11 1.49
C ILE A 96 -0.40 -1.54 0.65
N GLY A 97 -0.53 -0.30 0.17
CA GLY A 97 0.49 0.37 -0.61
C GLY A 97 1.78 0.57 0.16
N ALA A 98 1.70 0.96 1.43
CA ALA A 98 2.84 1.13 2.34
C ALA A 98 3.63 -0.18 2.48
N GLN A 99 2.95 -1.31 2.65
CA GLN A 99 3.62 -2.61 2.71
C GLN A 99 4.34 -2.95 1.40
N GLY A 100 3.69 -2.75 0.26
CA GLY A 100 4.33 -2.95 -1.05
C GLY A 100 5.58 -2.08 -1.23
N LEU A 101 5.51 -0.80 -0.83
CA LEU A 101 6.63 0.14 -0.88
C LEU A 101 7.79 -0.29 0.03
N LEU A 102 7.49 -0.66 1.28
CA LEU A 102 8.48 -1.08 2.26
C LEU A 102 9.17 -2.39 1.87
N ARG A 103 8.40 -3.38 1.39
CA ARG A 103 8.91 -4.68 0.92
C ARG A 103 9.76 -4.51 -0.33
N LEU A 104 9.28 -3.78 -1.35
CA LEU A 104 10.06 -3.51 -2.56
C LEU A 104 11.32 -2.71 -2.25
N GLY A 105 11.24 -1.72 -1.38
CA GLY A 105 12.37 -0.93 -0.92
C GLY A 105 13.46 -1.80 -0.30
N LYS A 106 13.05 -2.68 0.63
CA LYS A 106 13.96 -3.62 1.30
C LYS A 106 14.55 -4.65 0.33
N TYR A 107 13.73 -5.20 -0.56
CA TYR A 107 14.16 -6.12 -1.61
C TYR A 107 15.27 -5.49 -2.47
N LEU A 108 15.09 -4.25 -2.93
CA LEU A 108 16.09 -3.56 -3.76
C LEU A 108 17.37 -3.23 -3.01
N GLN A 109 17.30 -2.79 -1.75
CA GLN A 109 18.48 -2.62 -0.90
C GLN A 109 19.28 -3.92 -0.78
N ASN A 110 18.60 -5.05 -0.55
CA ASN A 110 19.24 -6.36 -0.47
C ASN A 110 19.88 -6.81 -1.80
N LYS A 111 19.39 -6.31 -2.94
CA LYS A 111 19.98 -6.52 -4.27
C LYS A 111 21.05 -5.48 -4.64
N GLY A 112 21.38 -4.54 -3.74
CA GLY A 112 22.39 -3.51 -3.95
C GLY A 112 21.91 -2.27 -4.72
N ASP A 113 20.62 -2.12 -4.96
CA ASP A 113 20.00 -0.92 -5.56
C ASP A 113 19.51 0.02 -4.45
N ASP A 114 20.46 0.54 -3.64
CA ASP A 114 20.14 1.38 -2.47
C ASP A 114 19.40 2.66 -2.86
N LYS A 115 19.68 3.23 -4.03
CA LYS A 115 19.04 4.48 -4.47
C LYS A 115 17.53 4.28 -4.66
N SER A 116 17.13 3.31 -5.46
CA SER A 116 15.70 3.01 -5.64
C SER A 116 15.09 2.41 -4.38
N GLY A 117 15.84 1.54 -3.69
CA GLY A 117 15.41 0.93 -2.44
C GLY A 117 15.07 1.97 -1.37
N ASN A 118 15.93 2.97 -1.16
CA ASN A 118 15.69 4.06 -0.20
C ASN A 118 14.51 4.93 -0.60
N ARG A 119 14.27 5.17 -1.90
CA ARG A 119 13.09 5.94 -2.35
C ARG A 119 11.80 5.25 -1.94
N TYR A 120 11.63 3.97 -2.25
CA TYR A 120 10.42 3.24 -1.88
C TYR A 120 10.30 3.05 -0.37
N TRP A 121 11.41 2.76 0.31
CA TRP A 121 11.44 2.63 1.75
C TRP A 121 10.96 3.90 2.45
N GLN A 122 11.49 5.07 2.08
CA GLN A 122 11.07 6.34 2.65
C GLN A 122 9.61 6.67 2.31
N ALA A 123 9.15 6.41 1.08
CA ALA A 123 7.75 6.59 0.72
C ALA A 123 6.82 5.73 1.59
N GLY A 124 7.17 4.46 1.81
CA GLY A 124 6.41 3.55 2.67
C GLY A 124 6.40 4.01 4.13
N LEU A 125 7.53 4.50 4.66
CA LEU A 125 7.60 5.07 6.01
C LEU A 125 6.75 6.34 6.15
N SER A 126 6.73 7.21 5.14
CA SER A 126 5.86 8.40 5.14
C SER A 126 4.38 8.01 5.22
N VAL A 127 3.95 7.03 4.43
CA VAL A 127 2.55 6.53 4.48
C VAL A 127 2.24 5.94 5.86
N MET A 128 3.14 5.10 6.41
CA MET A 128 2.95 4.52 7.75
C MET A 128 2.90 5.59 8.84
N ASN A 129 3.72 6.65 8.75
CA ASN A 129 3.66 7.76 9.68
C ASN A 129 2.28 8.42 9.66
N THR A 130 1.74 8.71 8.48
CA THR A 130 0.42 9.32 8.31
C THR A 130 -0.71 8.43 8.84
N LEU A 131 -0.68 7.13 8.55
CA LEU A 131 -1.73 6.20 8.97
C LEU A 131 -1.75 5.92 10.48
N LEU A 132 -0.61 6.15 11.17
CA LEU A 132 -0.49 5.97 12.61
C LEU A 132 -0.79 7.24 13.42
N ASP A 133 -1.21 8.30 12.75
CA ASP A 133 -1.67 9.54 13.35
C ASP A 133 -3.18 9.76 13.07
N GLU A 134 -3.80 10.62 13.89
CA GLU A 134 -5.15 11.13 13.58
C GLU A 134 -5.12 11.99 12.30
N PRO A 135 -6.18 11.96 11.47
CA PRO A 135 -7.48 11.33 11.71
C PRO A 135 -7.57 9.87 11.22
N TYR A 136 -6.47 9.26 10.75
CA TYR A 136 -6.48 7.91 10.17
C TYR A 136 -6.48 6.81 11.22
N LEU A 137 -5.64 6.94 12.25
CA LEU A 137 -5.69 6.03 13.39
C LEU A 137 -6.90 6.37 14.27
N SER A 138 -7.77 5.38 14.48
CA SER A 138 -8.91 5.53 15.37
C SER A 138 -8.45 5.65 16.83
N SER A 139 -8.79 6.77 17.47
CA SER A 139 -8.64 6.99 18.93
C SER A 139 -9.96 6.85 19.70
N ASN A 140 -11.05 6.51 19.00
CA ASN A 140 -12.38 6.40 19.60
C ASN A 140 -12.64 4.98 20.11
N ASP A 141 -12.73 4.82 21.44
CA ASP A 141 -13.00 3.53 22.10
C ASP A 141 -14.34 2.88 21.70
N ALA A 142 -15.28 3.64 21.15
CA ALA A 142 -16.55 3.11 20.65
C ALA A 142 -16.47 2.65 19.17
N HIS A 143 -15.38 2.97 18.47
CA HIS A 143 -15.15 2.54 17.10
C HIS A 143 -14.46 1.18 17.08
N GLN A 144 -14.91 0.26 16.21
CA GLN A 144 -14.42 -1.11 16.20
C GLN A 144 -13.24 -1.36 15.26
N GLY A 145 -12.99 -0.46 14.31
CA GLY A 145 -11.84 -0.52 13.42
C GLY A 145 -10.67 0.35 13.84
N MET A 146 -9.49 0.00 13.33
CA MET A 146 -8.21 0.66 13.63
C MET A 146 -7.90 1.80 12.65
N THR A 147 -8.04 1.57 11.34
CA THR A 147 -7.74 2.55 10.29
C THR A 147 -9.05 3.10 9.71
N LEU A 148 -9.28 4.38 9.93
CA LEU A 148 -10.45 5.12 9.44
C LEU A 148 -10.25 5.61 8.01
N HIS A 149 -11.33 6.05 7.37
CA HIS A 149 -11.36 6.57 6.00
C HIS A 149 -11.02 5.50 4.94
N SER A 150 -11.42 4.25 5.20
CA SER A 150 -11.46 3.21 4.17
C SER A 150 -12.64 3.43 3.24
N ILE A 151 -12.46 3.09 1.95
CA ILE A 151 -13.54 3.08 0.97
C ILE A 151 -13.71 1.66 0.44
N TYR A 152 -14.93 1.14 0.57
CA TYR A 152 -15.29 -0.19 0.13
C TYR A 152 -15.82 -0.19 -1.31
N HIS A 153 -16.88 0.58 -1.60
CA HIS A 153 -17.50 0.54 -2.93
C HIS A 153 -18.14 1.87 -3.35
N ARG A 154 -17.28 2.85 -3.63
CA ARG A 154 -17.70 4.20 -4.01
C ARG A 154 -18.66 4.27 -5.21
N PRO A 155 -18.47 3.51 -6.32
CA PRO A 155 -19.39 3.59 -7.47
C PRO A 155 -20.83 3.17 -7.18
N ASN A 156 -21.03 2.24 -6.23
CA ASN A 156 -22.37 1.78 -5.83
C ASN A 156 -22.93 2.58 -4.64
N GLY A 157 -22.14 3.51 -4.07
CA GLY A 157 -22.54 4.33 -2.94
C GLY A 157 -22.80 3.52 -1.66
N TRP A 158 -22.03 2.46 -1.41
CA TRP A 158 -22.21 1.61 -0.22
C TRP A 158 -21.58 2.21 1.04
N ASP A 159 -20.63 3.11 0.87
CA ASP A 159 -19.88 3.71 1.96
C ASP A 159 -20.72 4.76 2.71
N HIS A 160 -20.65 4.75 4.04
CA HIS A 160 -21.39 5.67 4.90
C HIS A 160 -20.94 7.11 4.69
N ILE A 161 -21.92 8.00 4.51
CA ILE A 161 -21.71 9.45 4.50
C ILE A 161 -22.25 10.01 5.84
N PRO A 162 -21.36 10.44 6.76
CA PRO A 162 -21.78 11.05 8.02
C PRO A 162 -22.62 12.32 7.79
N ALA A 163 -23.53 12.59 8.72
CA ALA A 163 -24.37 13.79 8.66
C ALA A 163 -23.51 15.07 8.57
N GLY A 164 -23.82 15.92 7.59
CA GLY A 164 -23.07 17.15 7.30
C GLY A 164 -21.91 16.98 6.32
N SER A 165 -21.50 15.75 5.99
CA SER A 165 -20.50 15.50 4.95
C SER A 165 -21.13 15.39 3.55
N LYS A 166 -20.32 15.65 2.52
CA LYS A 166 -20.67 15.44 1.10
C LYS A 166 -20.09 14.15 0.53
N ILE A 167 -19.13 13.55 1.24
CA ILE A 167 -18.41 12.35 0.82
C ILE A 167 -18.33 11.32 1.96
N PRO A 168 -18.16 10.04 1.64
CA PRO A 168 -17.93 9.02 2.66
C PRO A 168 -16.63 9.28 3.40
N ASN A 169 -16.63 9.08 4.70
CA ASN A 169 -15.46 9.20 5.55
C ASN A 169 -15.73 8.54 6.91
N GLY A 170 -14.67 8.20 7.63
CA GLY A 170 -14.75 7.69 9.01
C GLY A 170 -15.03 6.19 9.12
N GLU A 171 -15.34 5.48 8.04
CA GLU A 171 -15.45 4.01 8.07
C GLU A 171 -14.08 3.33 8.05
N SER A 172 -14.01 2.15 8.65
CA SER A 172 -12.89 1.22 8.56
C SER A 172 -13.22 0.02 7.68
N SER A 173 -12.20 -0.77 7.37
CA SER A 173 -12.36 -2.02 6.66
C SER A 173 -11.48 -3.11 7.28
N MET A 174 -11.93 -4.37 7.24
CA MET A 174 -11.14 -5.47 7.80
C MET A 174 -9.79 -5.64 7.10
N TRP A 175 -9.72 -5.43 5.77
CA TRP A 175 -8.46 -5.48 5.05
C TRP A 175 -7.56 -4.28 5.41
N GLY A 176 -8.10 -3.07 5.53
CA GLY A 176 -7.33 -1.91 6.00
C GLY A 176 -6.72 -2.13 7.39
N ASP A 177 -7.52 -2.66 8.32
CA ASP A 177 -7.09 -2.99 9.68
C ASP A 177 -6.05 -4.12 9.72
N TYR A 178 -6.23 -5.16 8.90
CA TYR A 178 -5.24 -6.22 8.75
C TYR A 178 -3.90 -5.66 8.26
N HIS A 179 -3.93 -4.88 7.18
CA HIS A 179 -2.71 -4.40 6.51
C HIS A 179 -1.97 -3.33 7.32
N ILE A 180 -2.67 -2.46 8.06
CA ILE A 180 -1.97 -1.55 8.98
C ILE A 180 -1.30 -2.34 10.10
N ARG A 181 -1.99 -3.35 10.66
CA ARG A 181 -1.50 -4.13 11.79
C ARG A 181 -0.28 -4.95 11.37
N GLU A 182 -0.35 -5.57 10.20
CA GLU A 182 0.76 -6.30 9.60
C GLU A 182 1.93 -5.36 9.27
N GLY A 183 1.67 -4.17 8.73
CA GLY A 183 2.68 -3.13 8.49
C GLY A 183 3.41 -2.71 9.77
N CYS A 184 2.68 -2.50 10.87
CA CYS A 184 3.26 -2.22 12.18
C CYS A 184 4.14 -3.36 12.68
N LEU A 185 3.66 -4.62 12.59
CA LEU A 185 4.44 -5.79 12.99
C LEU A 185 5.72 -5.92 12.16
N TYR A 186 5.63 -5.72 10.85
CA TYR A 186 6.75 -5.74 9.94
C TYR A 186 7.82 -4.71 10.34
N LEU A 187 7.43 -3.45 10.56
CA LEU A 187 8.35 -2.40 11.00
C LEU A 187 8.91 -2.66 12.40
N GLN A 188 8.09 -3.11 13.35
CA GLN A 188 8.52 -3.46 14.70
C GLN A 188 9.65 -4.51 14.68
N ARG A 189 9.51 -5.55 13.84
CA ARG A 189 10.54 -6.57 13.69
C ARG A 189 11.82 -6.04 13.08
N ILE A 190 11.72 -5.12 12.12
CA ILE A 190 12.90 -4.45 11.53
C ILE A 190 13.62 -3.60 12.58
N ILE A 191 12.87 -2.79 13.34
CA ILE A 191 13.41 -1.93 14.41
C ILE A 191 14.09 -2.77 15.50
N SER A 192 13.49 -3.91 15.86
CA SER A 192 13.99 -4.81 16.89
C SER A 192 15.05 -5.80 16.40
N ASN A 193 15.44 -5.72 15.12
CA ASN A 193 16.36 -6.64 14.45
C ASN A 193 15.97 -8.12 14.62
N GLU A 194 14.67 -8.40 14.57
CA GLU A 194 14.11 -9.75 14.61
C GLU A 194 14.14 -10.43 13.22
N LYS A 195 13.72 -11.70 13.17
CA LYS A 195 13.58 -12.43 11.90
C LYS A 195 12.63 -11.66 10.97
N TYR A 196 13.12 -11.39 9.75
CA TYR A 196 12.36 -10.74 8.69
C TYR A 196 10.98 -11.36 8.50
N TYR A 197 9.95 -10.52 8.40
CA TYR A 197 8.58 -10.97 8.25
C TYR A 197 8.15 -11.00 6.78
N ALA A 198 7.87 -12.20 6.27
CA ALA A 198 7.34 -12.47 4.94
C ALA A 198 6.06 -13.31 5.06
N PHE A 199 5.14 -13.16 4.11
CA PHE A 199 3.84 -13.84 4.14
C PHE A 199 3.97 -15.37 4.15
N PHE A 200 5.05 -15.90 3.57
CA PHE A 200 5.33 -17.34 3.50
C PHE A 200 6.09 -17.90 4.71
N ASN A 201 6.37 -17.11 5.74
CA ASN A 201 7.08 -17.59 6.92
C ASN A 201 6.30 -18.63 7.75
N CYS A 202 4.99 -18.73 7.53
CA CYS A 202 4.09 -19.69 8.17
C CYS A 202 3.72 -20.90 7.28
N ILE A 203 4.34 -21.01 6.09
CA ILE A 203 4.19 -22.13 5.16
C ILE A 203 5.27 -23.18 5.47
#